data_AF-A0A7S2AI47-F1
#
_entry.id   AF-A0A7S2AI47-F1
#
_cell.length_a   1.000
_cell.length_b   1.000
_cell.length_c   1.000
_cell.angle_alpha   90.00
_cell.angle_beta   90.00
_cell.angle_gamma   90.00
#
_symmetry.space_group_name_H-M   'P 1'
#
loop_
_entity.id
_entity.type
_entity.pdbx_description
1 polymer ?
#
loop_
_entity_poly.entity_id
_entity_poly.type
_entity_poly.pdbx_seq_one_letter_code
_entity_poly.pdbx_strand_id
1 'polypeptide(L)'
;QRPPLISAVKRQLRIRTIYENKLLEYDEKRRLVVFWVKCEAGTYIRTLCIHLGLLLGVGGHMQELRRVKSGILGEADNMVTMHDLLDAMHYWDTFKDDTYLRRVVMPLEVLLTSYKKLVVKDSCVNAVCYGARLMIPGLLRYDHGIEVGDECVVMTTKGEAVAVAIAQMTTAVMATVDHGTVAKVKRVVMERDTYPRRWGLGPVAQKKKKLVAEGLLDKHGKPNEKTPAEYLRAVPDAAAATPASPAPQDTAMADVKSEPKSEKKEKKEKKE
;
A
#
# COMPACT_ATOMS: atom_id res chain seq x y z
N GLN A 1 -24.48 12.88 8.50
CA GLN A 1 -23.98 14.26 8.75
C GLN A 1 -23.78 15.01 7.43
N ARG A 2 -24.11 16.31 7.40
CA ARG A 2 -23.75 17.22 6.30
C ARG A 2 -22.65 18.15 6.80
N PRO A 3 -21.54 18.33 6.05
CA PRO A 3 -20.48 19.25 6.45
C PRO A 3 -21.01 20.68 6.72
N PRO A 4 -20.39 21.43 7.64
CA PRO A 4 -20.74 22.83 7.90
C PRO A 4 -20.40 23.72 6.69
N LEU A 5 -20.88 24.97 6.74
CA LEU A 5 -20.63 25.97 5.70
C LEU A 5 -19.12 26.15 5.42
N ILE A 6 -18.33 26.26 6.49
CA ILE A 6 -16.88 26.34 6.43
C ILE A 6 -16.31 24.92 6.50
N SER A 7 -16.09 24.30 5.35
CA SER A 7 -15.46 22.98 5.28
C SER A 7 -14.58 22.85 4.04
N ALA A 8 -13.47 22.11 4.18
CA ALA A 8 -12.53 21.84 3.08
C ALA A 8 -13.04 20.77 2.10
N VAL A 9 -14.26 20.23 2.29
CA VAL A 9 -14.78 19.11 1.50
C VAL A 9 -16.19 19.42 1.01
N LYS A 10 -16.56 18.88 -0.16
CA LYS A 10 -17.87 19.06 -0.78
C LYS A 10 -19.02 18.77 0.21
N ARG A 11 -19.91 19.76 0.35
CA ARG A 11 -21.00 19.77 1.33
C ARG A 11 -22.17 18.88 0.92
N GLN A 12 -21.99 17.56 1.03
CA GLN A 12 -22.99 16.53 0.75
C GLN A 12 -23.35 15.74 2.02
N LEU A 13 -24.54 15.15 2.05
CA LEU A 13 -24.93 14.24 3.13
C LEU A 13 -24.04 13.00 3.09
N ARG A 14 -23.50 12.60 4.25
CA ARG A 14 -22.63 11.43 4.40
C ARG A 14 -22.99 10.67 5.66
N ILE A 15 -22.85 9.35 5.61
CA ILE A 15 -22.99 8.50 6.80
C ILE A 15 -21.63 8.47 7.50
N ARG A 16 -21.64 8.63 8.83
CA ARG A 16 -20.46 8.57 9.68
C ARG A 16 -20.81 7.81 10.94
N THR A 17 -19.90 6.96 11.38
CA THR A 17 -20.12 6.10 12.54
C THR A 17 -19.55 6.73 13.80
N ILE A 18 -20.36 6.77 14.86
CA ILE A 18 -19.88 7.00 16.23
C ILE A 18 -19.75 5.63 16.86
N TYR A 19 -18.53 5.24 17.17
CA TYR A 19 -18.23 3.93 17.75
C TYR A 19 -18.56 3.90 19.24
N GLU A 20 -18.33 5.00 19.94
CA GLU A 20 -18.53 5.10 21.39
C GLU A 20 -18.76 6.55 21.79
N ASN A 21 -19.67 6.78 22.74
CA ASN A 21 -19.96 8.10 23.30
C ASN A 21 -20.18 7.96 24.81
N LYS A 22 -19.41 8.71 25.60
CA LYS A 22 -19.42 8.68 27.06
C LYS A 22 -19.63 10.08 27.59
N LEU A 23 -20.69 10.29 28.35
CA LEU A 23 -20.85 11.49 29.15
C LEU A 23 -19.86 11.44 30.31
N LEU A 24 -19.02 12.47 30.45
CA LEU A 24 -18.04 12.56 31.55
C LEU A 24 -18.58 13.43 32.68
N GLU A 25 -19.10 14.61 32.34
CA GLU A 25 -19.59 15.58 33.31
C GLU A 25 -20.74 16.40 32.70
N TYR A 26 -21.71 16.74 33.52
CA TYR A 26 -22.78 17.67 33.18
C TYR A 26 -23.00 18.65 34.33
N ASP A 27 -22.78 19.94 34.04
CA ASP A 27 -23.10 21.04 34.95
C ASP A 27 -24.35 21.76 34.43
N GLU A 28 -25.47 21.55 35.12
CA GLU A 28 -26.76 22.13 34.77
C GLU A 28 -26.78 23.66 34.94
N LYS A 29 -26.12 24.19 35.97
CA LYS A 29 -26.09 25.63 36.26
C LYS A 29 -25.33 26.38 35.17
N ARG A 30 -24.20 25.83 34.73
CA ARG A 30 -23.40 26.40 33.64
C ARG A 30 -23.91 25.98 32.26
N ARG A 31 -24.80 24.98 32.19
CA ARG A 31 -25.28 24.34 30.95
C ARG A 31 -24.12 23.81 30.10
N LEU A 32 -23.13 23.21 30.76
CA LEU A 32 -21.95 22.66 30.11
C LEU A 32 -21.96 21.14 30.22
N VAL A 33 -21.64 20.51 29.09
CA VAL A 33 -21.55 19.06 28.97
C VAL A 33 -20.14 18.72 28.50
N VAL A 34 -19.43 17.91 29.28
CA VAL A 34 -18.15 17.32 28.88
C VAL A 34 -18.42 15.86 28.53
N PHE A 35 -18.09 15.47 27.31
CA PHE A 35 -18.27 14.10 26.85
C PHE A 35 -17.07 13.67 26.00
N TRP A 36 -16.81 12.37 26.03
CA TRP A 36 -15.78 11.72 25.23
C TRP A 36 -16.44 10.94 24.09
N VAL A 37 -15.88 11.04 22.89
CA VAL A 37 -16.45 10.41 21.68
C VAL A 37 -15.37 9.75 20.84
N LYS A 38 -15.62 8.51 20.44
CA LYS A 38 -14.84 7.76 19.45
C LYS A 38 -15.63 7.69 18.17
N CYS A 39 -15.10 8.27 17.09
CA CYS A 39 -15.83 8.39 15.82
C CYS A 39 -14.94 8.05 14.63
N GLU A 40 -15.60 7.77 13.51
CA GLU A 40 -14.96 7.61 12.20
C GLU A 40 -14.28 8.91 11.74
N ALA A 41 -13.21 8.79 10.94
CA ALA A 41 -12.53 9.93 10.36
C ALA A 41 -13.47 10.80 9.51
N GLY A 42 -13.33 12.12 9.64
CA GLY A 42 -14.19 13.08 8.93
C GLY A 42 -15.59 13.25 9.54
N THR A 43 -15.79 12.79 10.77
CA THR A 43 -16.97 13.15 11.59
C THR A 43 -16.83 14.59 12.09
N TYR A 44 -17.88 15.40 11.92
CA TYR A 44 -17.89 16.78 12.40
C TYR A 44 -18.48 16.85 13.81
N ILE A 45 -17.62 16.96 14.83
CA ILE A 45 -18.05 17.04 16.24
C ILE A 45 -18.93 18.26 16.50
N ARG A 46 -18.65 19.39 15.85
CA ARG A 46 -19.52 20.58 15.91
C ARG A 46 -20.96 20.28 15.49
N THR A 47 -21.12 19.50 14.41
CA THR A 47 -22.44 19.08 13.92
C THR A 47 -23.11 18.11 14.89
N LEU A 48 -22.33 17.23 15.53
CA LEU A 48 -22.83 16.35 16.59
C LEU A 48 -23.40 17.16 17.77
N CYS A 49 -22.69 18.18 18.25
CA CYS A 49 -23.19 19.05 19.34
C CYS A 49 -24.49 19.76 18.98
N ILE A 50 -24.60 20.27 17.74
CA ILE A 50 -25.85 20.87 17.23
C ILE A 50 -26.97 19.85 17.21
N HIS A 51 -26.71 18.63 16.72
CA HIS A 51 -27.72 17.58 16.66
C HIS A 51 -28.18 17.14 18.06
N LEU A 52 -27.27 17.03 19.03
CA LEU A 52 -27.63 16.74 20.43
C LEU A 52 -28.53 17.83 21.01
N GLY A 53 -28.20 19.11 20.76
CA GLY A 53 -29.03 20.24 21.17
C GLY A 53 -30.41 20.26 20.52
N LEU A 54 -30.51 19.90 19.23
CA LEU A 54 -31.78 19.75 18.52
C LEU A 54 -32.61 18.58 19.07
N LEU A 55 -31.96 17.46 19.40
CA LEU A 55 -32.62 16.28 19.96
C LEU A 55 -33.23 16.59 21.35
N LEU A 56 -32.55 17.41 22.14
CA LEU A 56 -32.99 17.86 23.46
C LEU A 56 -33.98 19.04 23.42
N GLY A 57 -34.17 19.68 22.26
CA GLY A 57 -35.07 20.83 22.08
C GLY A 57 -34.57 22.18 22.63
N VAL A 58 -33.50 22.19 23.41
CA VAL A 58 -32.93 23.42 24.01
C VAL A 58 -31.88 24.10 23.13
N GLY A 59 -31.45 23.45 22.06
CA GLY A 59 -30.33 23.89 21.23
C GLY A 59 -28.98 23.56 21.86
N GLY A 60 -27.90 23.72 21.09
CA GLY A 60 -26.56 23.41 21.57
C GLY A 60 -25.50 23.73 20.53
N HIS A 61 -24.35 24.20 21.00
CA HIS A 61 -23.18 24.45 20.18
C HIS A 61 -21.93 23.90 20.87
N MET A 62 -20.89 23.66 20.07
CA MET A 62 -19.60 23.20 20.58
C MET A 62 -18.85 24.40 21.17
N GLN A 63 -18.55 24.33 22.47
CA GLN A 63 -17.79 25.36 23.17
C GLN A 63 -16.28 25.17 22.96
N GLU A 64 -15.77 23.98 23.33
CA GLU A 64 -14.36 23.62 23.21
C GLU A 64 -14.24 22.21 22.63
N LEU A 65 -13.09 21.91 22.03
CA LEU A 65 -12.78 20.60 21.49
C LEU A 65 -11.30 20.31 21.64
N ARG A 66 -10.98 19.18 22.29
CA ARG A 66 -9.63 18.63 22.35
C ARG A 66 -9.63 17.25 21.70
N ARG A 67 -8.71 17.04 20.76
CA ARG A 67 -8.54 15.74 20.11
C ARG A 67 -7.53 14.90 20.90
N VAL A 68 -8.04 13.92 21.64
CA VAL A 68 -7.24 13.07 22.52
C VAL A 68 -6.53 11.91 21.83
N LYS A 69 -6.93 11.56 20.60
CA LYS A 69 -6.32 10.49 19.82
C LYS A 69 -6.49 10.72 18.33
N SER A 70 -5.47 10.37 17.55
CA SER A 70 -5.48 10.38 16.09
C SER A 70 -4.80 9.12 15.55
N GLY A 71 -5.57 8.20 14.97
CA GLY A 71 -5.05 6.91 14.54
C GLY A 71 -4.56 6.11 15.74
N ILE A 72 -3.27 5.72 15.73
CA ILE A 72 -2.65 4.98 16.83
C ILE A 72 -2.16 5.90 17.96
N LEU A 73 -1.82 7.15 17.66
CA LEU A 73 -1.21 8.10 18.61
C LEU A 73 -2.26 8.80 19.48
N GLY A 74 -2.14 8.63 20.79
CA GLY A 74 -2.85 9.38 21.83
C GLY A 74 -1.96 10.41 22.54
N GLU A 75 -2.55 11.13 23.50
CA GLU A 75 -1.83 12.18 24.26
C GLU A 75 -0.68 11.64 25.14
N ALA A 76 -0.75 10.38 25.55
CA ALA A 76 0.31 9.71 26.32
C ALA A 76 1.47 9.23 25.44
N ASP A 77 1.28 9.16 24.11
CA ASP A 77 2.23 8.56 23.17
C ASP A 77 3.23 9.61 22.67
N ASN A 78 4.02 10.17 23.59
CA ASN A 78 5.07 11.17 23.31
C ASN A 78 4.54 12.45 22.63
N MET A 79 3.48 13.05 23.19
CA MET A 79 2.96 14.34 22.74
C MET A 79 3.93 15.46 23.15
N VAL A 80 4.39 16.22 22.15
CA VAL A 80 5.32 17.36 22.30
C VAL A 80 4.62 18.68 22.02
N THR A 81 5.14 19.76 22.60
CA THR A 81 4.67 21.13 22.37
C THR A 81 5.52 21.82 21.30
N MET A 82 5.03 22.97 20.80
CA MET A 82 5.80 23.80 19.88
C MET A 82 7.06 24.39 20.53
N HIS A 83 7.06 24.56 21.85
CA HIS A 83 8.23 25.02 22.60
C HIS A 83 9.31 23.95 22.62
N ASP A 84 8.94 22.69 22.89
CA ASP A 84 9.90 21.57 22.88
C ASP A 84 10.59 21.43 21.51
N LEU A 85 9.85 21.64 20.42
CA LEU A 85 10.41 21.61 19.06
C LEU A 85 11.41 22.75 18.81
N LEU A 86 11.10 23.95 19.30
CA LEU A 86 12.00 25.11 19.18
C LEU A 86 13.29 24.88 19.96
N ASP A 87 13.17 24.41 21.20
CA ASP A 87 14.31 24.14 22.07
C ASP A 87 15.18 23.01 21.51
N ALA A 88 14.56 21.94 20.98
CA ALA A 88 15.28 20.85 20.34
C ALA A 88 16.09 21.32 19.11
N MET A 89 15.53 22.22 18.31
CA MET A 89 16.24 22.79 17.16
C MET A 89 17.39 23.70 17.60
N HIS A 90 17.16 24.55 18.60
CA HIS A 90 18.20 25.44 19.13
C HIS A 90 19.38 24.66 19.72
N TYR A 91 19.09 23.55 20.42
CA TYR A 91 20.12 22.69 20.99
C TYR A 91 20.97 22.00 19.92
N TRP A 92 20.34 21.53 18.84
CA TRP A 92 21.03 20.99 17.68
C TRP A 92 21.94 22.02 17.02
N ASP A 93 21.45 23.24 16.79
CA ASP A 93 22.24 24.28 16.11
C ASP A 93 23.43 24.76 16.95
N THR A 94 23.26 24.83 18.28
CA THR A 94 24.28 25.37 19.19
C THR A 94 25.32 24.32 19.59
N PHE A 95 24.87 23.12 19.96
CA PHE A 95 25.73 22.08 20.53
C PHE A 95 25.99 20.90 19.59
N LYS A 96 25.30 20.83 18.44
CA LYS A 96 25.32 19.70 17.49
C LYS A 96 24.96 18.36 18.13
N ASP A 97 24.15 18.39 19.18
CA ASP A 97 23.61 17.20 19.83
C ASP A 97 22.18 16.93 19.32
N ASP A 98 21.97 15.75 18.71
CA ASP A 98 20.69 15.35 18.12
C ASP A 98 19.77 14.58 19.09
N THR A 99 20.20 14.33 20.33
CA THR A 99 19.43 13.53 21.30
C THR A 99 18.04 14.09 21.55
N TYR A 100 17.92 15.40 21.75
CA TYR A 100 16.62 16.03 21.98
C TYR A 100 15.75 16.00 20.71
N LEU A 101 16.35 16.25 19.55
CA LEU A 101 15.65 16.23 18.26
C LEU A 101 15.10 14.83 17.94
N ARG A 102 15.88 13.77 18.20
CA ARG A 102 15.46 12.37 18.03
C ARG A 102 14.34 11.95 18.97
N ARG A 103 14.17 12.61 20.12
CA ARG A 103 13.03 12.40 21.01
C ARG A 103 11.77 13.05 20.48
N VAL A 104 11.88 14.25 19.91
CA VAL A 104 10.75 15.01 19.38
C VAL A 104 10.25 14.40 18.06
N VAL A 105 11.16 13.98 17.19
CA VAL A 105 10.83 13.40 15.88
C VAL A 105 10.80 11.88 15.96
N MET A 106 9.59 11.33 16.01
CA MET A 106 9.38 9.87 16.00
C MET A 106 9.52 9.28 14.58
N PRO A 107 10.00 8.04 14.45
CA PRO A 107 10.04 7.34 13.17
C PRO A 107 8.62 7.05 12.65
N LEU A 108 8.44 7.09 11.33
CA LEU A 108 7.14 6.91 10.69
C LEU A 108 6.53 5.52 10.93
N GLU A 109 7.39 4.53 11.24
CA GLU A 109 7.03 3.16 11.56
C GLU A 109 6.05 3.07 12.73
N VAL A 110 6.10 4.04 13.66
CA VAL A 110 5.19 4.11 14.82
C VAL A 110 3.73 4.14 14.37
N LEU A 111 3.43 4.83 13.27
CA LEU A 111 2.08 4.96 12.70
C LEU A 111 1.55 3.65 12.09
N LEU A 112 2.45 2.72 11.80
CA LEU A 112 2.19 1.49 11.04
C LEU A 112 2.10 0.25 11.93
N THR A 113 2.24 0.41 13.25
CA THR A 113 2.23 -0.67 14.24
C THR A 113 0.93 -1.46 14.30
N SER A 114 -0.22 -0.84 13.96
CA SER A 114 -1.53 -1.51 13.93
C SER A 114 -1.73 -2.46 12.74
N TYR A 115 -0.91 -2.34 11.69
CA TYR A 115 -1.07 -3.12 10.46
C TYR A 115 -0.44 -4.50 10.61
N LYS A 116 -1.00 -5.47 9.87
CA LYS A 116 -0.40 -6.81 9.73
C LYS A 116 0.91 -6.69 8.95
N LYS A 117 1.91 -7.46 9.35
CA LYS A 117 3.30 -7.32 8.87
C LYS A 117 3.67 -8.39 7.85
N LEU A 118 4.33 -7.96 6.77
CA LEU A 118 4.95 -8.81 5.75
C LEU A 118 6.44 -8.49 5.68
N VAL A 119 7.28 -9.40 6.19
CA VAL A 119 8.73 -9.23 6.18
C VAL A 119 9.29 -9.75 4.86
N VAL A 120 10.05 -8.91 4.15
CA VAL A 120 10.61 -9.24 2.84
C VAL A 120 12.11 -9.45 2.88
N LYS A 121 12.62 -10.22 1.90
CA LYS A 121 14.06 -10.37 1.67
C LYS A 121 14.66 -9.07 1.13
N ASP A 122 15.87 -8.75 1.58
CA ASP A 122 16.63 -7.58 1.17
C ASP A 122 16.79 -7.46 -0.37
N SER A 123 16.86 -8.60 -1.07
CA SER A 123 16.96 -8.63 -2.54
C SER A 123 15.71 -8.10 -3.27
N CYS A 124 14.57 -8.09 -2.59
CA CYS A 124 13.28 -7.70 -3.15
C CYS A 124 12.86 -6.28 -2.76
N VAL A 125 13.48 -5.68 -1.73
CA VAL A 125 13.11 -4.37 -1.19
C VAL A 125 13.09 -3.29 -2.27
N ASN A 126 14.18 -3.15 -3.03
CA ASN A 126 14.25 -2.10 -4.05
C ASN A 126 13.19 -2.28 -5.15
N ALA A 127 12.88 -3.52 -5.54
CA ALA A 127 11.82 -3.78 -6.52
C ALA A 127 10.44 -3.30 -6.01
N VAL A 128 10.16 -3.50 -4.71
CA VAL A 128 8.94 -2.97 -4.08
C VAL A 128 8.96 -1.44 -4.04
N CYS A 129 10.12 -0.80 -3.84
CA CYS A 129 10.25 0.67 -3.92
C CYS A 129 9.93 1.23 -5.33
N TYR A 130 10.13 0.44 -6.39
CA TYR A 130 9.69 0.78 -7.75
C TYR A 130 8.21 0.46 -8.03
N GLY A 131 7.48 -0.09 -7.04
CA GLY A 131 6.08 -0.46 -7.18
C GLY A 131 5.84 -1.86 -7.75
N ALA A 132 6.88 -2.73 -7.77
CA ALA A 132 6.68 -4.12 -8.14
C ALA A 132 5.76 -4.83 -7.14
N ARG A 133 5.00 -5.83 -7.62
CA ARG A 133 4.18 -6.67 -6.76
C ARG A 133 5.08 -7.57 -5.90
N LEU A 134 4.67 -7.81 -4.66
CA LEU A 134 5.39 -8.74 -3.78
C LEU A 134 5.03 -10.18 -4.16
N MET A 135 6.03 -10.97 -4.53
CA MET A 135 5.88 -12.38 -4.91
C MET A 135 6.33 -13.30 -3.77
N ILE A 136 5.81 -14.53 -3.75
CA ILE A 136 6.15 -15.56 -2.73
C ILE A 136 7.66 -15.71 -2.51
N PRO A 137 8.53 -15.78 -3.54
CA PRO A 137 9.97 -15.94 -3.33
C PRO A 137 10.64 -14.80 -2.54
N GLY A 138 10.02 -13.61 -2.53
CA GLY A 138 10.49 -12.43 -1.81
C GLY A 138 9.96 -12.31 -0.39
N LEU A 139 8.94 -13.12 -0.02
CA LEU A 139 8.41 -13.17 1.33
C LEU A 139 9.37 -13.97 2.23
N LEU A 140 9.66 -13.43 3.41
CA LEU A 140 10.50 -14.09 4.41
C LEU A 140 9.68 -14.53 5.63
N ARG A 141 8.85 -13.63 6.17
CA ARG A 141 7.94 -13.90 7.29
C ARG A 141 6.63 -13.13 7.08
N TYR A 142 5.56 -13.60 7.67
CA TYR A 142 4.25 -12.97 7.61
C TYR A 142 3.54 -13.10 8.95
N ASP A 143 2.66 -12.13 9.24
CA ASP A 143 1.81 -12.15 10.42
C ASP A 143 0.67 -13.17 10.28
N HIS A 144 0.09 -13.57 11.41
CA HIS A 144 -1.03 -14.50 11.42
C HIS A 144 -2.36 -13.80 11.08
N GLY A 145 -3.32 -14.57 10.56
CA GLY A 145 -4.68 -14.11 10.31
C GLY A 145 -4.81 -13.06 9.21
N ILE A 146 -3.90 -13.02 8.23
CA ILE A 146 -4.01 -12.15 7.05
C ILE A 146 -5.10 -12.70 6.13
N GLU A 147 -6.06 -11.83 5.79
CA GLU A 147 -7.14 -12.13 4.83
C GLU A 147 -6.89 -11.41 3.50
N VAL A 148 -7.57 -11.88 2.44
CA VAL A 148 -7.48 -11.25 1.12
C VAL A 148 -8.15 -9.88 1.17
N GLY A 149 -7.45 -8.84 0.73
CA GLY A 149 -7.92 -7.46 0.76
C GLY A 149 -7.46 -6.66 1.97
N ASP A 150 -6.84 -7.30 2.97
CA ASP A 150 -6.30 -6.62 4.14
C ASP A 150 -5.17 -5.65 3.77
N GLU A 151 -5.14 -4.50 4.43
CA GLU A 151 -4.02 -3.57 4.37
C GLU A 151 -2.90 -4.07 5.28
N CYS A 152 -1.75 -4.35 4.68
CA CYS A 152 -0.55 -4.87 5.34
C CYS A 152 0.63 -3.93 5.11
N VAL A 153 1.57 -3.94 6.06
CA VAL A 153 2.83 -3.22 5.96
C VAL A 153 3.92 -4.19 5.53
N VAL A 154 4.56 -3.87 4.41
CA VAL A 154 5.76 -4.54 3.93
C VAL A 154 6.95 -3.92 4.63
N MET A 155 7.73 -4.73 5.34
CA MET A 155 8.85 -4.29 6.17
C MET A 155 10.14 -5.05 5.86
N THR A 156 11.28 -4.41 6.09
CA THR A 156 12.59 -5.08 6.03
C THR A 156 12.84 -5.92 7.29
N THR A 157 13.90 -6.73 7.26
CA THR A 157 14.37 -7.49 8.45
C THR A 157 14.81 -6.59 9.60
N LYS A 158 15.15 -5.32 9.32
CA LYS A 158 15.55 -4.31 10.31
C LYS A 158 14.38 -3.59 10.96
N GLY A 159 13.16 -3.80 10.46
CA GLY A 159 11.97 -3.11 10.95
C GLY A 159 11.58 -1.85 10.17
N GLU A 160 12.28 -1.52 9.09
CA GLU A 160 11.98 -0.33 8.27
C GLU A 160 10.72 -0.56 7.44
N ALA A 161 9.83 0.42 7.36
CA ALA A 161 8.62 0.32 6.54
C ALA A 161 8.94 0.59 5.05
N VAL A 162 8.80 -0.44 4.21
CA VAL A 162 9.04 -0.34 2.77
C VAL A 162 7.82 0.25 2.05
N ALA A 163 6.66 -0.34 2.28
CA ALA A 163 5.42 0.04 1.61
C ALA A 163 4.19 -0.44 2.37
N VAL A 164 3.05 0.23 2.15
CA VAL A 164 1.73 -0.30 2.46
C VAL A 164 1.21 -1.04 1.23
N ALA A 165 0.76 -2.27 1.43
CA ALA A 165 0.30 -3.16 0.37
C ALA A 165 -1.04 -3.80 0.75
N ILE A 166 -1.80 -4.23 -0.25
CA ILE A 166 -3.05 -4.96 -0.09
C ILE A 166 -2.75 -6.43 -0.30
N ALA A 167 -3.08 -7.27 0.69
CA ALA A 167 -2.88 -8.71 0.61
C ALA A 167 -3.74 -9.33 -0.50
N GLN A 168 -3.14 -10.20 -1.31
CA GLN A 168 -3.83 -10.98 -2.35
C GLN A 168 -3.96 -12.47 -2.00
N MET A 169 -3.36 -12.90 -0.89
CA MET A 169 -3.36 -14.26 -0.39
C MET A 169 -3.69 -14.26 1.10
N THR A 170 -4.30 -15.33 1.59
CA THR A 170 -4.47 -15.55 3.04
C THR A 170 -3.21 -16.16 3.64
N THR A 171 -3.07 -16.10 4.98
CA THR A 171 -1.95 -16.75 5.69
C THR A 171 -1.79 -18.23 5.34
N ALA A 172 -2.90 -18.98 5.20
CA ALA A 172 -2.86 -20.41 4.86
C ALA A 172 -2.33 -20.66 3.43
N VAL A 173 -2.70 -19.79 2.49
CA VAL A 173 -2.23 -19.87 1.09
C VAL A 173 -0.76 -19.48 1.01
N MET A 174 -0.33 -18.45 1.74
CA MET A 174 1.09 -18.06 1.80
C MET A 174 2.00 -19.18 2.32
N ALA A 175 1.47 -20.10 3.14
CA ALA A 175 2.22 -21.22 3.70
C ALA A 175 2.35 -22.42 2.74
N THR A 176 1.40 -22.59 1.82
CA THR A 176 1.26 -23.81 1.01
C THR A 176 1.71 -23.64 -0.44
N VAL A 177 1.68 -22.40 -0.95
CA VAL A 177 1.90 -22.13 -2.37
C VAL A 177 3.35 -21.78 -2.67
N ASP A 178 3.91 -22.39 -3.72
CA ASP A 178 5.29 -22.14 -4.18
C ASP A 178 5.44 -20.87 -5.04
N HIS A 179 4.37 -20.44 -5.71
CA HIS A 179 4.39 -19.36 -6.71
C HIS A 179 3.16 -18.46 -6.63
N GLY A 180 3.34 -17.16 -6.85
CA GLY A 180 2.23 -16.22 -6.96
C GLY A 180 2.48 -14.89 -6.26
N THR A 181 1.49 -14.01 -6.35
CA THR A 181 1.54 -12.65 -5.79
C THR A 181 0.96 -12.63 -4.38
N VAL A 182 1.78 -12.27 -3.41
CA VAL A 182 1.43 -12.14 -1.99
C VAL A 182 0.64 -10.86 -1.74
N ALA A 183 1.14 -9.74 -2.27
CA ALA A 183 0.55 -8.43 -2.02
C ALA A 183 0.77 -7.46 -3.19
N LYS A 184 -0.23 -6.62 -3.44
CA LYS A 184 -0.16 -5.52 -4.39
C LYS A 184 0.18 -4.23 -3.66
N VAL A 185 1.23 -3.55 -4.08
CA VAL A 185 1.64 -2.27 -3.47
C VAL A 185 0.55 -1.22 -3.65
N LYS A 186 0.13 -0.60 -2.54
CA LYS A 186 -0.83 0.52 -2.51
C LYS A 186 -0.07 1.85 -2.41
N ARG A 187 0.93 1.94 -1.54
CA ARG A 187 1.76 3.13 -1.35
C ARG A 187 3.18 2.75 -0.95
N VAL A 188 4.17 3.22 -1.71
CA VAL A 188 5.58 3.11 -1.35
C VAL A 188 5.94 4.21 -0.35
N VAL A 189 6.70 3.85 0.68
CA VAL A 189 7.18 4.76 1.73
C VAL A 189 8.70 4.94 1.62
N MET A 190 9.44 3.84 1.51
CA MET A 190 10.89 3.85 1.41
C MET A 190 11.36 4.46 0.08
N GLU A 191 12.48 5.19 0.13
CA GLU A 191 13.09 5.76 -1.05
C GLU A 191 13.61 4.70 -2.03
N ARG A 192 13.79 5.11 -3.28
CA ARG A 192 14.35 4.25 -4.31
C ARG A 192 15.86 4.14 -4.10
N ASP A 193 16.42 2.98 -4.40
CA ASP A 193 17.85 2.70 -4.31
C ASP A 193 18.48 2.78 -2.90
N THR A 194 17.66 2.84 -1.83
CA THR A 194 18.12 2.59 -0.44
C THR A 194 18.74 1.19 -0.28
N TYR A 195 18.22 0.21 -1.04
CA TYR A 195 18.77 -1.14 -1.15
C TYR A 195 19.26 -1.40 -2.58
N PRO A 196 20.34 -2.19 -2.76
CA PRO A 196 20.88 -2.46 -4.09
C PRO A 196 19.91 -3.25 -4.95
N ARG A 197 19.94 -3.00 -6.27
CA ARG A 197 19.14 -3.74 -7.26
C ARG A 197 19.66 -5.17 -7.41
N ARG A 198 19.09 -6.10 -6.66
CA ARG A 198 19.44 -7.53 -6.71
C ARG A 198 18.37 -8.41 -7.36
N TRP A 199 17.34 -7.80 -7.94
CA TRP A 199 16.27 -8.53 -8.60
C TRP A 199 16.79 -9.27 -9.84
N GLY A 200 16.53 -10.58 -9.93
CA GLY A 200 16.96 -11.41 -11.06
C GLY A 200 18.46 -11.75 -11.09
N LEU A 201 19.16 -11.58 -9.96
CA LEU A 201 20.56 -12.00 -9.74
C LEU A 201 20.67 -13.28 -8.89
N GLY A 202 19.56 -13.89 -8.48
CA GLY A 202 19.57 -15.15 -7.74
C GLY A 202 20.04 -16.35 -8.58
N PRO A 203 20.46 -17.46 -7.95
CA PRO A 203 21.05 -18.62 -8.64
C PRO A 203 20.14 -19.22 -9.72
N VAL A 204 18.83 -19.28 -9.47
CA VAL A 204 17.83 -19.75 -10.46
C VAL A 204 17.69 -18.78 -11.63
N ALA A 205 17.66 -17.48 -11.36
CA ALA A 205 17.55 -16.45 -12.38
C ALA A 205 18.82 -16.34 -13.25
N GLN A 206 20.00 -16.52 -12.65
CA GLN A 206 21.26 -16.59 -13.38
C GLN A 206 21.35 -17.85 -14.25
N LYS A 207 20.96 -19.02 -13.72
CA LYS A 207 20.88 -20.26 -14.52
C LYS A 207 19.93 -20.10 -15.71
N LYS A 208 18.75 -19.51 -15.51
CA LYS A 208 17.82 -19.19 -16.59
C LYS A 208 18.46 -18.26 -17.64
N LYS A 209 19.14 -17.19 -17.23
CA LYS A 209 19.83 -16.28 -18.15
C LYS A 209 20.97 -16.95 -18.92
N LYS A 210 21.74 -17.84 -18.27
CA LYS A 210 22.79 -18.63 -18.92
C LYS A 210 22.21 -19.59 -19.96
N LEU A 211 21.16 -20.32 -19.62
CA LEU A 211 20.49 -21.24 -20.55
C LEU A 211 19.80 -20.52 -21.73
N VAL A 212 19.32 -19.29 -21.53
CA VAL A 212 18.83 -18.42 -22.63
C VAL A 212 19.99 -17.95 -23.51
N ALA A 213 21.14 -17.59 -22.92
CA ALA A 213 22.33 -17.21 -23.67
C ALA A 213 22.94 -18.39 -24.46
N GLU A 214 22.83 -19.62 -23.94
CA GLU A 214 23.25 -20.87 -24.57
C GLU A 214 22.24 -21.39 -25.62
N GLY A 215 21.10 -20.70 -25.80
CA GLY A 215 20.07 -21.06 -26.79
C GLY A 215 19.27 -22.32 -26.45
N LEU A 216 19.37 -22.82 -25.22
CA LEU A 216 18.65 -23.99 -24.72
C LEU A 216 17.21 -23.64 -24.28
N LEU A 217 16.92 -22.35 -24.07
CA LEU A 217 15.58 -21.79 -23.82
C LEU A 217 15.24 -20.71 -24.85
N ASP A 218 13.94 -20.49 -25.08
CA ASP A 218 13.44 -19.42 -25.95
C ASP A 218 13.76 -18.01 -25.39
N LYS A 219 13.65 -16.96 -26.22
CA LYS A 219 13.89 -15.54 -25.87
C LYS A 219 13.06 -15.07 -24.67
N HIS A 220 11.91 -15.69 -24.44
CA HIS A 220 11.04 -15.41 -23.29
C HIS A 220 11.25 -16.36 -22.09
N GLY A 221 12.22 -17.28 -22.20
CA GLY A 221 12.58 -18.21 -21.14
C GLY A 221 11.53 -19.29 -20.89
N LYS A 222 10.83 -19.71 -21.96
CA LYS A 222 9.98 -20.91 -22.01
C LYS A 222 10.81 -22.12 -22.47
N PRO A 223 10.45 -23.34 -22.06
CA PRO A 223 11.12 -24.55 -22.54
C PRO A 223 10.98 -24.75 -24.04
N ASN A 224 12.05 -25.21 -24.68
CA ASN A 224 12.08 -25.65 -26.07
C ASN A 224 12.58 -27.10 -26.13
N GLU A 225 12.56 -27.74 -27.29
CA GLU A 225 12.95 -29.16 -27.46
C GLU A 225 14.37 -29.50 -26.97
N LYS A 226 15.24 -28.49 -26.81
CA LYS A 226 16.62 -28.62 -26.33
C LYS A 226 16.78 -28.34 -24.83
N THR A 227 15.69 -28.18 -24.07
CA THR A 227 15.80 -27.89 -22.64
C THR A 227 16.28 -29.11 -21.83
N PRO A 228 17.29 -28.96 -20.94
CA PRO A 228 17.70 -30.03 -20.05
C PRO A 228 16.56 -30.46 -19.11
N ALA A 229 16.35 -31.77 -18.96
CA ALA A 229 15.34 -32.35 -18.08
C ALA A 229 15.49 -31.93 -16.60
N GLU A 230 16.72 -31.58 -16.18
CA GLU A 230 17.00 -31.05 -14.84
C GLU A 230 16.38 -29.66 -14.59
N TYR A 231 16.28 -28.80 -15.62
CA TYR A 231 15.67 -27.48 -15.49
C TYR A 231 14.14 -27.57 -15.43
N LEU A 232 13.54 -28.53 -16.15
CA LEU A 232 12.11 -28.83 -16.09
C LEU A 232 11.68 -29.38 -14.73
N ARG A 233 12.54 -30.14 -14.04
CA ARG A 233 12.28 -30.62 -12.67
C ARG A 233 12.47 -29.54 -11.59
N ALA A 234 13.37 -28.59 -11.81
CA ALA A 234 13.69 -27.54 -10.83
C ALA A 234 12.73 -26.33 -10.86
N VAL A 235 11.90 -26.20 -11.90
CA VAL A 235 10.93 -25.09 -12.05
C VAL A 235 9.55 -25.65 -12.41
N PRO A 236 8.62 -25.80 -11.43
CA PRO A 236 7.28 -26.37 -11.68
C PRO A 236 6.46 -25.60 -12.73
N ASP A 237 6.64 -24.28 -12.80
CA ASP A 237 5.96 -23.40 -13.78
C ASP A 237 6.38 -23.66 -15.24
N ALA A 238 7.49 -24.35 -15.48
CA ALA A 238 7.94 -24.71 -16.82
C ALA A 238 7.28 -25.98 -17.37
N ALA A 239 6.78 -26.86 -16.49
CA ALA A 239 6.16 -28.14 -16.88
C ALA A 239 4.70 -27.98 -17.34
N ALA A 240 4.02 -26.88 -16.98
CA ALA A 240 2.63 -26.62 -17.36
C ALA A 240 2.45 -26.11 -18.80
N ALA A 241 3.54 -25.95 -19.57
CA ALA A 241 3.53 -25.49 -20.95
C ALA A 241 4.01 -26.57 -21.92
N THR A 242 3.44 -27.77 -21.85
CA THR A 242 3.53 -28.74 -22.96
C THR A 242 2.62 -28.31 -24.11
N PRO A 243 3.08 -28.35 -25.38
CA PRO A 243 2.28 -27.95 -26.52
C PRO A 243 1.14 -28.96 -26.76
N ALA A 244 -0.06 -28.43 -27.01
CA ALA A 244 -1.20 -29.20 -27.46
C ALA A 244 -0.89 -29.88 -28.81
N SER A 245 -1.32 -31.14 -28.94
CA SER A 245 -1.26 -31.95 -30.17
C SER A 245 -2.02 -31.29 -31.34
N PRO A 246 -1.72 -31.62 -32.61
CA PRO A 246 -2.13 -30.86 -33.77
C PRO A 246 -3.61 -31.07 -34.10
N ALA A 247 -4.29 -29.99 -34.50
CA ALA A 247 -5.65 -30.04 -35.04
C ALA A 247 -5.67 -30.68 -36.45
N PRO A 248 -6.77 -31.34 -36.86
CA PRO A 248 -6.86 -32.04 -38.14
C PRO A 248 -6.89 -31.08 -39.34
N GLN A 249 -6.39 -31.58 -40.46
CA GLN A 249 -6.44 -30.95 -41.78
C GLN A 249 -7.89 -30.82 -42.27
N ASP A 250 -8.26 -29.62 -42.77
CA ASP A 250 -9.37 -29.47 -43.69
C ASP A 250 -8.90 -28.77 -44.98
N THR A 251 -9.18 -29.46 -46.07
CA THR A 251 -9.07 -29.08 -47.47
C THR A 251 -10.06 -27.97 -47.84
N ALA A 252 -9.66 -27.00 -48.66
CA ALA A 252 -10.27 -26.69 -49.98
C ALA A 252 -9.89 -25.28 -50.48
N MET A 253 -9.91 -25.19 -51.81
CA MET A 253 -9.34 -24.19 -52.71
C MET A 253 -10.03 -22.82 -52.78
N ALA A 254 -9.31 -21.91 -53.46
CA ALA A 254 -9.76 -20.83 -54.35
C ALA A 254 -9.94 -19.43 -53.73
N ASP A 255 -9.59 -18.31 -54.36
CA ASP A 255 -8.67 -17.95 -55.44
C ASP A 255 -8.70 -16.40 -55.51
N VAL A 256 -7.77 -15.81 -56.28
CA VAL A 256 -7.78 -14.46 -56.86
C VAL A 256 -7.23 -13.25 -56.07
N LYS A 257 -6.09 -12.80 -56.63
CA LYS A 257 -5.34 -11.53 -56.63
C LYS A 257 -6.17 -10.24 -56.55
N SER A 258 -5.62 -9.20 -55.89
CA SER A 258 -5.02 -8.02 -56.55
C SER A 258 -4.65 -6.90 -55.55
N GLU A 259 -3.36 -6.57 -55.47
CA GLU A 259 -2.84 -5.23 -55.11
C GLU A 259 -3.21 -4.20 -56.23
N PRO A 260 -3.03 -2.84 -56.11
CA PRO A 260 -2.08 -2.11 -55.26
C PRO A 260 -2.49 -0.73 -54.67
N LYS A 261 -1.53 -0.19 -53.89
CA LYS A 261 -1.29 1.16 -53.36
C LYS A 261 -1.90 2.39 -54.07
N SER A 262 -2.24 3.41 -53.27
CA SER A 262 -1.91 4.81 -53.61
C SER A 262 -1.86 5.73 -52.37
N GLU A 263 -0.73 6.44 -52.23
CA GLU A 263 -0.51 7.62 -51.38
C GLU A 263 -1.31 8.85 -51.88
N LYS A 264 -1.75 9.73 -50.97
CA LYS A 264 -1.61 11.22 -51.02
C LYS A 264 -2.66 11.94 -50.15
N LYS A 265 -2.19 12.71 -49.15
CA LYS A 265 -2.19 14.20 -49.12
C LYS A 265 -2.23 14.75 -47.68
N GLU A 266 -1.14 15.38 -47.28
CA GLU A 266 -1.14 16.56 -46.42
C GLU A 266 -1.78 17.76 -47.14
N LYS A 267 -2.60 18.53 -46.41
CA LYS A 267 -2.60 20.01 -46.33
C LYS A 267 -3.63 20.42 -45.27
N LYS A 268 -3.19 21.11 -44.20
CA LYS A 268 -3.45 22.55 -43.91
C LYS A 268 -4.95 22.87 -43.80
N GLU A 269 -5.48 23.62 -42.83
CA GLU A 269 -4.95 24.65 -41.95
C GLU A 269 -6.09 25.08 -40.98
N LYS A 270 -5.74 25.45 -39.74
CA LYS A 270 -6.22 26.62 -38.96
C LYS A 270 -7.70 26.84 -38.58
N LYS A 271 -7.79 27.52 -37.41
CA LYS A 271 -8.90 28.27 -36.76
C LYS A 271 -9.81 27.38 -35.90
N GLU A 272 -10.03 27.64 -34.61
CA GLU A 272 -9.89 28.81 -33.73
C GLU A 272 -9.33 28.41 -32.36
#